data_AF-A0A5C5S9E8-F1
#
_entry.id   AF-A0A5C5S9E8-F1
#
_cell.length_a   1.000
_cell.length_b   1.000
_cell.length_c   1.000
_cell.angle_alpha   90.00
_cell.angle_beta   90.00
_cell.angle_gamma   90.00
#
_symmetry.space_group_name_H-M   'P 1'
#
loop_
_entity.id
_entity.type
_entity.pdbx_description
1 polymer ?
#
loop_
_entity_poly.entity_id
_entity_poly.type
_entity_poly.pdbx_seq_one_letter_code
_entity_poly.pdbx_strand_id
1 'polypeptide(L)'
;MFEQHFKLKISPQGLAPSAARRYEAAVRSDLYRIHGSASGKILLRAISYWSITIPIIPESEDQVCNAEVEKEPEPGTNILKPTVRYTPGRYGAQGSCGRATGSLGVDLRGLGEKTLFHELVHAFRTVSKSVHQRYRFFRTHGGLYGYSNSEELIAIVATNIFASERGYALRFDHRTADPPPRELNGSFEFFATSAQAFLAIEKFCKENAWFTKALSGVSAAYNPLAAYYKDPKRALAYSRKTSALERDTHGYEEEVFKKLQEERNRPKPP
;
A
#
# COMPACT_ATOMS: atom_id res chain seq x y z
N MET A 1 23.62 1.74 13.51
CA MET A 1 22.54 2.74 13.27
C MET A 1 21.22 2.02 13.03
N PHE A 2 20.06 2.63 13.34
CA PHE A 2 18.74 1.99 13.27
C PHE A 2 18.45 1.37 11.90
N GLU A 3 18.76 2.09 10.83
CA GLU A 3 18.52 1.72 9.44
C GLU A 3 19.32 0.47 9.04
N GLN A 4 20.58 0.39 9.48
CA GLN A 4 21.45 -0.76 9.21
C GLN A 4 20.89 -2.06 9.80
N HIS A 5 20.28 -1.99 10.99
CA HIS A 5 19.68 -3.16 11.64
C HIS A 5 18.54 -3.74 10.80
N PHE A 6 17.76 -2.88 10.14
CA PHE A 6 16.63 -3.28 9.31
C PHE A 6 16.94 -3.34 7.81
N LYS A 7 18.23 -3.32 7.43
CA LYS A 7 18.67 -3.34 6.03
C LYS A 7 18.06 -2.20 5.21
N LEU A 8 17.97 -1.02 5.78
CA LEU A 8 17.56 0.21 5.11
C LEU A 8 18.76 1.15 4.95
N LYS A 9 18.78 1.95 3.89
CA LYS A 9 19.80 2.99 3.68
C LYS A 9 19.17 4.29 3.17
N ILE A 10 19.06 5.28 4.03
CA ILE A 10 18.65 6.63 3.63
C ILE A 10 19.80 7.25 2.83
N SER A 11 19.53 7.67 1.60
CA SER A 11 20.55 8.24 0.71
C SER A 11 20.01 9.55 0.10
N PRO A 12 20.42 10.73 0.59
CA PRO A 12 19.93 12.04 0.12
C PRO A 12 20.55 12.44 -1.23
N GLN A 13 20.52 11.55 -2.21
CA GLN A 13 21.16 11.76 -3.51
C GLN A 13 20.57 13.00 -4.19
N GLY A 14 21.45 13.80 -4.81
CA GLY A 14 21.06 15.01 -5.54
C GLY A 14 20.69 16.22 -4.67
N LEU A 15 20.69 16.12 -3.34
CA LEU A 15 20.33 17.22 -2.46
C LEU A 15 21.55 18.03 -1.98
N ALA A 16 21.40 19.35 -1.87
CA ALA A 16 22.39 20.22 -1.23
C ALA A 16 22.59 19.82 0.26
N PRO A 17 23.78 20.05 0.87
CA PRO A 17 24.09 19.51 2.21
C PRO A 17 23.08 19.85 3.33
N SER A 18 22.49 21.04 3.31
CA SER A 18 21.47 21.43 4.29
C SER A 18 20.14 20.73 4.06
N ALA A 19 19.74 20.54 2.79
CA ALA A 19 18.54 19.80 2.40
C ALA A 19 18.70 18.29 2.67
N ALA A 20 19.89 17.74 2.39
CA ALA A 20 20.24 16.36 2.67
C ALA A 20 20.04 16.00 4.16
N ARG A 21 20.54 16.83 5.07
CA ARG A 21 20.34 16.62 6.53
C ARG A 21 18.88 16.68 6.94
N ARG A 22 18.10 17.61 6.39
CA ARG A 22 16.65 17.72 6.68
C ARG A 22 15.88 16.50 6.17
N TYR A 23 16.19 16.07 4.95
CA TYR A 23 15.63 14.86 4.35
C TYR A 23 15.91 13.63 5.21
N GLU A 24 17.18 13.40 5.58
CA GLU A 24 17.56 12.26 6.40
C GLU A 24 16.86 12.26 7.77
N ALA A 25 16.78 13.42 8.42
CA ALA A 25 16.09 13.56 9.69
C ALA A 25 14.58 13.27 9.57
N ALA A 26 13.94 13.74 8.50
CA ALA A 26 12.51 13.54 8.25
C ALA A 26 12.19 12.06 7.95
N VAL A 27 12.91 11.43 7.03
CA VAL A 27 12.75 9.99 6.72
C VAL A 27 12.98 9.14 7.96
N ARG A 28 14.00 9.46 8.76
CA ARG A 28 14.29 8.76 10.02
C ARG A 28 13.17 8.93 11.05
N SER A 29 12.59 10.12 11.16
CA SER A 29 11.43 10.36 12.02
C SER A 29 10.27 9.44 11.63
N ASP A 30 9.95 9.33 10.34
CA ASP A 30 8.85 8.48 9.88
C ASP A 30 9.15 6.99 10.09
N LEU A 31 10.40 6.55 9.86
CA LEU A 31 10.83 5.19 10.19
C LEU A 31 10.71 4.86 11.69
N TYR A 32 11.02 5.81 12.58
CA TYR A 32 10.83 5.62 14.01
C TYR A 32 9.35 5.51 14.39
N ARG A 33 8.47 6.28 13.75
CA ARG A 33 7.01 6.16 13.95
C ARG A 33 6.49 4.80 13.47
N ILE A 34 6.97 4.32 12.33
CA ILE A 34 6.67 2.97 11.83
C ILE A 34 7.12 1.93 12.86
N HIS A 35 8.39 1.97 13.27
CA HIS A 35 8.92 1.02 14.25
C HIS A 35 8.24 1.10 15.62
N GLY A 36 7.62 2.24 15.95
CA GLY A 36 6.81 2.41 17.16
C GLY A 36 5.55 1.52 17.20
N SER A 37 5.13 0.91 16.09
CA SER A 37 3.95 0.05 16.01
C SER A 37 4.32 -1.44 15.88
N ALA A 38 3.40 -2.33 16.26
CA ALA A 38 3.54 -3.77 16.09
C ALA A 38 3.61 -4.16 14.61
N SER A 39 2.72 -3.61 13.77
CA SER A 39 2.75 -3.86 12.32
C SER A 39 4.04 -3.38 11.65
N GLY A 40 4.58 -2.22 12.06
CA GLY A 40 5.87 -1.72 11.58
C GLY A 40 7.05 -2.58 11.98
N LYS A 41 7.10 -3.06 13.24
CA LYS A 41 8.12 -4.02 13.67
C LYS A 41 8.09 -5.31 12.85
N ILE A 42 6.89 -5.83 12.54
CA ILE A 42 6.71 -7.03 11.72
C ILE A 42 7.25 -6.80 10.31
N LEU A 43 6.89 -5.68 9.65
CA LEU A 43 7.38 -5.33 8.32
C LEU A 43 8.90 -5.17 8.29
N LEU A 44 9.47 -4.40 9.21
CA LEU A 44 10.92 -4.15 9.27
C LEU A 44 11.70 -5.45 9.53
N ARG A 45 11.16 -6.36 10.36
CA ARG A 45 11.74 -7.70 10.53
C ARG A 45 11.64 -8.53 9.25
N ALA A 46 10.51 -8.48 8.54
CA ALA A 46 10.32 -9.17 7.27
C ALA A 46 11.33 -8.70 6.20
N ILE A 47 11.63 -7.39 6.16
CA ILE A 47 12.66 -6.82 5.30
C ILE A 47 14.05 -7.33 5.70
N SER A 48 14.40 -7.23 6.99
CA SER A 48 15.73 -7.60 7.49
C SER A 48 16.10 -9.06 7.21
N TYR A 49 15.11 -9.95 7.13
CA TYR A 49 15.28 -11.38 6.87
C TYR A 49 16.03 -11.65 5.56
N TRP A 50 15.79 -10.84 4.53
CA TRP A 50 16.34 -11.06 3.20
C TRP A 50 17.80 -10.64 3.04
N SER A 51 18.38 -9.93 4.02
CA SER A 51 19.75 -9.41 3.96
C SER A 51 20.06 -8.47 2.78
N ILE A 52 19.06 -8.02 2.04
CA ILE A 52 19.19 -7.02 0.96
C ILE A 52 18.98 -5.64 1.55
N THR A 53 19.93 -4.73 1.30
CA THR A 53 19.79 -3.34 1.72
C THR A 53 18.89 -2.59 0.75
N ILE A 54 17.81 -1.98 1.26
CA ILE A 54 16.85 -1.20 0.49
C ILE A 54 17.21 0.29 0.62
N PRO A 55 17.64 0.95 -0.47
CA PRO A 55 17.87 2.38 -0.48
C PRO A 55 16.54 3.15 -0.38
N ILE A 56 16.54 4.24 0.38
CA ILE A 56 15.46 5.23 0.43
C ILE A 56 16.03 6.55 -0.07
N ILE A 57 15.65 6.95 -1.28
CA ILE A 57 16.15 8.14 -1.98
C ILE A 57 15.04 9.18 -2.17
N PRO A 58 15.37 10.48 -2.31
CA PRO A 58 14.38 11.49 -2.64
C PRO A 58 13.67 11.19 -3.96
N GLU A 59 12.37 11.44 -3.99
CA GLU A 59 11.57 11.44 -5.21
C GLU A 59 11.90 12.67 -6.08
N SER A 60 11.96 12.52 -7.41
CA SER A 60 12.32 13.63 -8.30
C SER A 60 11.18 14.65 -8.43
N GLU A 61 11.53 15.94 -8.60
CA GLU A 61 10.54 17.03 -8.64
C GLU A 61 9.54 16.92 -9.81
N ASP A 62 9.91 16.21 -10.87
CA ASP A 62 9.10 16.04 -12.08
C ASP A 62 8.06 14.91 -11.99
N GLN A 63 8.15 14.07 -10.95
CA GLN A 63 7.23 12.95 -10.77
C GLN A 63 5.89 13.38 -10.20
N VAL A 64 4.84 12.74 -10.71
CA VAL A 64 3.44 13.00 -10.33
C VAL A 64 3.08 12.28 -9.02
N CYS A 65 3.81 11.21 -8.67
CA CYS A 65 3.67 10.49 -7.41
C CYS A 65 4.66 11.03 -6.36
N ASN A 66 4.31 10.92 -5.08
CA ASN A 66 5.18 11.37 -3.98
C ASN A 66 6.15 10.28 -3.49
N ALA A 67 5.89 9.03 -3.88
CA ALA A 67 6.70 7.90 -3.55
C ALA A 67 6.45 6.75 -4.53
N GLU A 68 7.47 5.96 -4.82
CA GLU A 68 7.36 4.73 -5.59
C GLU A 68 8.49 3.75 -5.25
N VAL A 69 8.34 2.52 -5.73
CA VAL A 69 9.42 1.51 -5.67
C VAL A 69 9.90 1.19 -7.07
N GLU A 70 11.12 1.61 -7.36
CA GLU A 70 11.87 1.12 -8.52
C GLU A 70 12.46 -0.25 -8.20
N LYS A 71 12.65 -1.07 -9.24
CA LYS A 71 13.22 -2.42 -9.11
C LYS A 71 14.26 -2.65 -10.18
N GLU A 72 15.43 -3.09 -9.77
CA GLU A 72 16.54 -3.40 -10.66
C GLU A 72 16.92 -4.88 -10.50
N PRO A 73 17.12 -5.63 -11.60
CA PRO A 73 17.64 -6.99 -11.51
C PRO A 73 19.09 -6.96 -11.02
N GLU A 74 19.42 -7.78 -10.02
CA GLU A 74 20.80 -7.97 -9.58
C GLU A 74 21.55 -8.89 -10.56
N PRO A 75 22.64 -8.41 -11.22
CA PRO A 75 23.36 -9.19 -12.21
C PRO A 75 23.82 -10.55 -11.68
N GLY A 76 23.61 -11.60 -12.48
CA GLY A 76 23.98 -12.96 -12.11
C GLY A 76 23.06 -13.62 -11.09
N THR A 77 21.95 -12.98 -10.72
CA THR A 77 20.93 -13.55 -9.82
C THR A 77 19.52 -13.35 -10.39
N ASN A 78 18.53 -14.02 -9.81
CA ASN A 78 17.11 -13.75 -10.10
C ASN A 78 16.48 -12.74 -9.13
N ILE A 79 17.31 -12.04 -8.34
CA ILE A 79 16.87 -11.14 -7.29
C ILE A 79 16.57 -9.77 -7.90
N LEU A 80 15.46 -9.17 -7.46
CA LEU A 80 15.11 -7.79 -7.77
C LEU A 80 15.44 -6.93 -6.55
N LYS A 81 16.32 -5.95 -6.74
CA LYS A 81 16.69 -4.96 -5.72
C LYS A 81 15.72 -3.79 -5.79
N PRO A 82 14.89 -3.57 -4.75
CA PRO A 82 14.03 -2.42 -4.71
C PRO A 82 14.79 -1.17 -4.24
N THR A 83 14.41 -0.03 -4.81
CA THR A 83 14.77 1.30 -4.32
C THR A 83 13.48 2.05 -4.03
N VAL A 84 13.32 2.52 -2.80
CA VAL A 84 12.17 3.34 -2.40
C VAL A 84 12.51 4.80 -2.73
N ARG A 85 11.79 5.39 -3.69
CA ARG A 85 11.77 6.84 -3.88
C ARG A 85 10.70 7.42 -2.97
N TYR A 86 11.07 8.35 -2.10
CA TYR A 86 10.17 8.88 -1.09
C TYR A 86 10.65 10.25 -0.62
N THR A 87 9.80 11.28 -0.70
CA THR A 87 10.10 12.62 -0.16
C THR A 87 9.09 12.99 0.92
N PRO A 88 9.50 13.04 2.21
CA PRO A 88 8.62 13.43 3.31
C PRO A 88 7.95 14.78 3.07
N GLY A 89 6.65 14.88 3.38
CA GLY A 89 5.92 16.15 3.36
C GLY A 89 5.56 16.70 1.97
N ARG A 90 5.86 16.00 0.87
CA ARG A 90 5.50 16.44 -0.50
C ARG A 90 3.99 16.26 -0.83
N TYR A 91 3.22 15.72 0.10
CA TYR A 91 1.78 15.54 -0.04
C TYR A 91 1.05 16.89 -0.09
N GLY A 92 0.39 17.19 -1.22
CA GLY A 92 -0.62 18.25 -1.33
C GLY A 92 -0.33 19.41 -2.28
N ALA A 93 0.85 19.49 -2.92
CA ALA A 93 1.16 20.64 -3.76
C ALA A 93 0.64 20.52 -5.22
N GLN A 94 0.80 19.38 -5.90
CA GLN A 94 0.43 19.27 -7.34
C GLN A 94 0.39 17.84 -7.93
N GLY A 95 0.73 16.79 -7.18
CA GLY A 95 0.78 15.40 -7.66
C GLY A 95 -0.57 14.67 -7.73
N SER A 96 -0.65 13.54 -8.45
CA SER A 96 -1.84 12.66 -8.51
C SER A 96 -2.24 12.16 -7.12
N CYS A 97 -1.25 11.94 -6.24
CA CYS A 97 -1.46 11.58 -4.84
C CYS A 97 -1.80 12.78 -3.93
N GLY A 98 -1.59 14.02 -4.39
CA GLY A 98 -1.80 15.26 -3.63
C GLY A 98 -3.12 15.97 -3.92
N ARG A 99 -3.73 15.78 -5.10
CA ARG A 99 -5.03 16.44 -5.43
C ARG A 99 -6.18 16.02 -4.52
N ALA A 100 -6.05 14.92 -3.78
CA ALA A 100 -7.04 14.48 -2.79
C ALA A 100 -7.01 15.27 -1.48
N THR A 101 -5.87 15.90 -1.12
CA THR A 101 -5.70 16.47 0.25
C THR A 101 -6.21 17.90 0.41
N GLY A 102 -6.39 18.65 -0.70
CA GLY A 102 -6.71 20.08 -0.65
C GLY A 102 -8.20 20.43 -0.52
N SER A 103 -9.12 19.53 -0.89
CA SER A 103 -10.55 19.87 -1.05
C SER A 103 -11.54 18.99 -0.27
N LEU A 104 -11.09 17.94 0.45
CA LEU A 104 -11.99 16.89 0.95
C LEU A 104 -11.91 16.57 2.46
N GLY A 105 -11.25 17.41 3.28
CA GLY A 105 -11.19 17.15 4.73
C GLY A 105 -10.46 15.85 5.10
N VAL A 106 -9.50 15.45 4.26
CA VAL A 106 -8.69 14.23 4.43
C VAL A 106 -7.82 14.34 5.69
N ASP A 107 -7.86 13.31 6.54
CA ASP A 107 -6.99 13.22 7.72
C ASP A 107 -5.52 13.03 7.31
N LEU A 108 -4.76 14.13 7.40
CA LEU A 108 -3.33 14.16 7.07
C LEU A 108 -2.45 13.54 8.17
N ARG A 109 -3.02 13.16 9.32
CA ARG A 109 -2.25 12.55 10.40
C ARG A 109 -1.60 11.26 9.92
N GLY A 110 -0.30 11.22 10.16
CA GLY A 110 0.56 10.12 9.81
C GLY A 110 0.68 9.83 8.33
N LEU A 111 0.36 10.77 7.44
CA LEU A 111 0.44 10.55 6.00
C LEU A 111 1.85 10.17 5.54
N GLY A 112 2.87 10.85 6.08
CA GLY A 112 4.28 10.55 5.82
C GLY A 112 4.65 9.10 6.15
N GLU A 113 4.42 8.67 7.39
CA GLU A 113 4.73 7.30 7.79
C GLU A 113 3.82 6.24 7.13
N LYS A 114 2.55 6.54 6.83
CA LYS A 114 1.66 5.62 6.09
C LYS A 114 2.18 5.36 4.69
N THR A 115 2.56 6.41 3.96
CA THR A 115 3.07 6.22 2.61
C THR A 115 4.43 5.52 2.61
N LEU A 116 5.34 5.89 3.52
CA LEU A 116 6.60 5.16 3.63
C LEU A 116 6.37 3.68 3.99
N PHE A 117 5.41 3.38 4.88
CA PHE A 117 5.02 2.00 5.18
C PHE A 117 4.53 1.26 3.93
N HIS A 118 3.66 1.90 3.14
CA HIS A 118 3.13 1.34 1.88
C HIS A 118 4.26 0.96 0.91
N GLU A 119 5.19 1.89 0.66
CA GLU A 119 6.33 1.61 -0.24
C GLU A 119 7.27 0.55 0.33
N LEU A 120 7.47 0.50 1.65
CA LEU A 120 8.26 -0.55 2.27
C LEU A 120 7.61 -1.94 2.13
N VAL A 121 6.27 -2.03 2.09
CA VAL A 121 5.56 -3.28 1.76
C VAL A 121 5.85 -3.69 0.31
N HIS A 122 5.81 -2.75 -0.63
CA HIS A 122 6.18 -3.01 -2.03
C HIS A 122 7.63 -3.47 -2.17
N ALA A 123 8.55 -2.84 -1.46
CA ALA A 123 9.96 -3.20 -1.47
C ALA A 123 10.19 -4.62 -0.88
N PHE A 124 9.56 -4.91 0.26
CA PHE A 124 9.54 -6.27 0.83
C PHE A 124 8.98 -7.30 -0.15
N ARG A 125 7.83 -7.00 -0.78
CA ARG A 125 7.19 -7.87 -1.76
C ARG A 125 8.09 -8.10 -2.96
N THR A 126 8.72 -7.06 -3.50
CA THR A 126 9.66 -7.15 -4.63
C THR A 126 10.79 -8.14 -4.35
N VAL A 127 11.42 -8.03 -3.17
CA VAL A 127 12.48 -8.98 -2.77
C VAL A 127 11.93 -10.39 -2.61
N SER A 128 10.88 -10.58 -1.80
CA SER A 128 10.32 -11.91 -1.54
C SER A 128 9.88 -12.63 -2.83
N LYS A 129 9.35 -11.86 -3.78
CA LYS A 129 8.94 -12.30 -5.11
C LYS A 129 10.04 -12.87 -5.95
N SER A 130 11.12 -12.11 -6.02
CA SER A 130 12.28 -12.45 -6.82
C SER A 130 12.91 -13.76 -6.38
N VAL A 131 12.84 -14.08 -5.08
CA VAL A 131 13.39 -15.33 -4.53
C VAL A 131 12.49 -16.55 -4.74
N HIS A 132 11.17 -16.46 -4.50
CA HIS A 132 10.34 -17.68 -4.54
C HIS A 132 9.70 -17.98 -5.90
N GLN A 133 9.76 -17.10 -6.90
CA GLN A 133 9.26 -17.29 -8.29
C GLN A 133 7.80 -17.78 -8.45
N ARG A 134 7.05 -17.99 -7.36
CA ARG A 134 5.69 -18.55 -7.33
C ARG A 134 4.59 -17.49 -7.25
N TYR A 135 4.95 -16.24 -7.45
CA TYR A 135 4.03 -15.12 -7.32
C TYR A 135 3.37 -14.83 -8.65
N ARG A 136 2.04 -14.95 -8.71
CA ARG A 136 1.29 -14.66 -9.92
C ARG A 136 0.62 -13.30 -9.79
N PHE A 137 1.12 -12.32 -10.53
CA PHE A 137 0.48 -11.02 -10.69
C PHE A 137 -0.95 -11.18 -11.23
N PHE A 138 -1.88 -10.39 -10.72
CA PHE A 138 -3.20 -10.24 -11.34
C PHE A 138 -3.67 -8.79 -11.25
N ARG A 139 -4.37 -8.34 -12.28
CA ARG A 139 -5.08 -7.06 -12.26
C ARG A 139 -6.34 -7.23 -11.41
N THR A 140 -6.62 -6.26 -10.56
CA THR A 140 -7.88 -6.24 -9.84
C THR A 140 -8.97 -5.68 -10.73
N HIS A 141 -10.19 -6.16 -10.52
CA HIS A 141 -11.37 -5.77 -11.28
C HIS A 141 -12.59 -5.76 -10.35
N GLY A 142 -13.73 -5.31 -10.88
CA GLY A 142 -14.97 -5.26 -10.10
C GLY A 142 -14.80 -4.38 -8.85
N GLY A 143 -15.24 -4.88 -7.70
CA GLY A 143 -15.14 -4.12 -6.46
C GLY A 143 -13.71 -3.90 -5.95
N LEU A 144 -12.72 -4.63 -6.48
CA LEU A 144 -11.30 -4.39 -6.22
C LEU A 144 -10.64 -3.45 -7.24
N TYR A 145 -11.38 -2.87 -8.19
CA TYR A 145 -10.80 -2.06 -9.26
C TYR A 145 -9.96 -0.88 -8.72
N GLY A 146 -10.40 -0.24 -7.63
CA GLY A 146 -9.67 0.86 -6.98
C GLY A 146 -8.25 0.51 -6.56
N TYR A 147 -7.91 -0.77 -6.42
CA TYR A 147 -6.55 -1.21 -6.09
C TYR A 147 -5.64 -1.32 -7.32
N SER A 148 -6.13 -1.24 -8.57
CA SER A 148 -5.39 -1.51 -9.83
C SER A 148 -4.83 -2.94 -10.02
N ASN A 149 -4.14 -3.50 -9.02
CA ASN A 149 -3.49 -4.80 -9.11
C ASN A 149 -3.28 -5.45 -7.73
N SER A 150 -2.82 -6.70 -7.74
CA SER A 150 -2.61 -7.50 -6.55
C SER A 150 -1.57 -6.93 -5.58
N GLU A 151 -0.55 -6.23 -6.05
CA GLU A 151 0.48 -5.66 -5.18
C GLU A 151 0.00 -4.43 -4.44
N GLU A 152 -0.68 -3.53 -5.13
CA GLU A 152 -1.34 -2.39 -4.49
C GLU A 152 -2.42 -2.85 -3.50
N LEU A 153 -3.18 -3.89 -3.83
CA LEU A 153 -4.13 -4.49 -2.88
C LEU A 153 -3.44 -4.95 -1.60
N ILE A 154 -2.31 -5.67 -1.73
CA ILE A 154 -1.54 -6.16 -0.59
C ILE A 154 -0.96 -4.98 0.22
N ALA A 155 -0.37 -4.00 -0.46
CA ALA A 155 0.22 -2.82 0.16
C ALA A 155 -0.83 -2.00 0.91
N ILE A 156 -2.02 -1.78 0.33
CA ILE A 156 -3.12 -1.07 0.99
C ILE A 156 -3.67 -1.87 2.18
N VAL A 157 -3.86 -3.19 2.06
CA VAL A 157 -4.33 -4.01 3.19
C VAL A 157 -3.36 -3.92 4.36
N ALA A 158 -2.05 -4.06 4.12
CA ALA A 158 -1.03 -3.95 5.17
C ALA A 158 -0.97 -2.53 5.75
N THR A 159 -1.02 -1.51 4.90
CA THR A 159 -1.02 -0.09 5.33
C THR A 159 -2.26 0.25 6.14
N ASN A 160 -3.44 -0.29 5.79
CA ASN A 160 -4.67 -0.07 6.55
C ASN A 160 -4.66 -0.77 7.91
N ILE A 161 -3.98 -1.92 8.04
CA ILE A 161 -3.72 -2.54 9.35
C ILE A 161 -2.86 -1.59 10.21
N PHE A 162 -1.78 -1.05 9.65
CA PHE A 162 -0.93 -0.07 10.32
C PHE A 162 -1.70 1.21 10.69
N ALA A 163 -2.46 1.77 9.75
CA ALA A 163 -3.28 2.96 9.98
C ALA A 163 -4.32 2.71 11.09
N SER A 164 -5.00 1.57 11.06
CA SER A 164 -5.99 1.21 12.08
C SER A 164 -5.36 1.01 13.45
N GLU A 165 -4.19 0.39 13.55
CA GLU A 165 -3.43 0.26 14.80
C GLU A 165 -3.09 1.63 15.40
N ARG A 166 -2.78 2.61 14.54
CA ARG A 166 -2.38 3.96 14.93
C ARG A 166 -3.53 4.94 15.10
N GLY A 167 -4.77 4.55 14.81
CA GLY A 167 -5.93 5.44 14.81
C GLY A 167 -5.91 6.48 13.69
N TYR A 168 -5.23 6.18 12.58
CA TYR A 168 -5.22 7.01 11.37
C TYR A 168 -6.37 6.60 10.43
N ALA A 169 -6.76 7.50 9.54
CA ALA A 169 -7.71 7.16 8.48
C ALA A 169 -7.19 6.04 7.56
N LEU A 170 -8.08 5.09 7.26
CA LEU A 170 -7.87 4.03 6.28
C LEU A 170 -7.95 4.60 4.85
N ARG A 171 -7.47 3.85 3.88
CA ARG A 171 -7.46 4.19 2.46
C ARG A 171 -8.19 3.13 1.64
N PHE A 172 -9.12 3.54 0.78
CA PHE A 172 -9.90 2.62 -0.06
C PHE A 172 -9.17 2.19 -1.33
N ASP A 173 -8.41 3.10 -1.93
CA ASP A 173 -7.82 2.89 -3.26
C ASP A 173 -6.38 3.46 -3.35
N HIS A 174 -5.64 3.14 -4.41
CA HIS A 174 -4.23 3.56 -4.57
C HIS A 174 -4.03 4.97 -5.13
N ARG A 175 -5.10 5.64 -5.58
CA ARG A 175 -5.06 6.96 -6.24
C ARG A 175 -5.50 8.10 -5.33
N THR A 176 -6.51 7.86 -4.51
CA THR A 176 -7.14 8.83 -3.61
C THR A 176 -6.70 8.58 -2.18
N ALA A 177 -6.95 9.53 -1.28
CA ALA A 177 -6.79 9.32 0.16
C ALA A 177 -8.14 9.01 0.82
N ASP A 178 -9.13 8.60 0.03
CA ASP A 178 -10.50 8.46 0.50
C ASP A 178 -10.61 7.23 1.42
N PRO A 179 -11.33 7.36 2.54
CA PRO A 179 -11.59 6.22 3.40
C PRO A 179 -12.50 5.22 2.70
N PRO A 180 -12.38 3.92 3.03
CA PRO A 180 -13.38 2.94 2.62
C PRO A 180 -14.77 3.36 3.14
N PRO A 181 -15.84 3.06 2.38
CA PRO A 181 -17.20 3.16 2.89
C PRO A 181 -17.34 2.50 4.27
N ARG A 182 -18.19 3.05 5.13
CA ARG A 182 -18.33 2.60 6.52
C ARG A 182 -18.65 1.11 6.61
N GLU A 183 -19.42 0.58 5.68
CA GLU A 183 -19.79 -0.82 5.58
C GLU A 183 -18.65 -1.76 5.15
N LEU A 184 -17.49 -1.23 4.72
CA LEU A 184 -16.29 -1.96 4.32
C LEU A 184 -15.11 -1.73 5.28
N ASN A 185 -15.28 -0.90 6.32
CA ASN A 185 -14.19 -0.50 7.22
C ASN A 185 -13.85 -1.52 8.33
N GLY A 186 -14.52 -2.67 8.34
CA GLY A 186 -14.31 -3.75 9.30
C GLY A 186 -13.47 -4.90 8.75
N SER A 187 -12.93 -5.72 9.65
CA SER A 187 -12.04 -6.84 9.30
C SER A 187 -12.73 -7.92 8.45
N PHE A 188 -13.98 -8.28 8.75
CA PHE A 188 -14.75 -9.22 7.91
C PHE A 188 -15.44 -8.49 6.76
N GLU A 189 -15.88 -7.26 7.02
CA GLU A 189 -16.57 -6.37 6.10
C GLU A 189 -15.76 -6.07 4.85
N PHE A 190 -14.42 -5.97 4.96
CA PHE A 190 -13.53 -5.87 3.81
C PHE A 190 -13.81 -6.95 2.75
N PHE A 191 -14.13 -8.19 3.14
CA PHE A 191 -14.39 -9.26 2.18
C PHE A 191 -15.64 -9.02 1.35
N ALA A 192 -16.56 -8.15 1.79
CA ALA A 192 -17.72 -7.73 1.01
C ALA A 192 -17.39 -6.70 -0.08
N THR A 193 -16.11 -6.30 -0.21
CA THR A 193 -15.64 -5.41 -1.29
C THR A 193 -15.80 -6.07 -2.66
N SER A 194 -15.56 -7.39 -2.76
CA SER A 194 -15.59 -8.14 -4.04
C SER A 194 -15.66 -9.63 -3.79
N ALA A 195 -16.23 -10.40 -4.71
CA ALA A 195 -16.21 -11.85 -4.67
C ALA A 195 -14.80 -12.45 -4.75
N GLN A 196 -13.84 -11.69 -5.31
CA GLN A 196 -12.44 -12.08 -5.38
C GLN A 196 -11.63 -11.75 -4.12
N ALA A 197 -12.18 -10.96 -3.18
CA ALA A 197 -11.43 -10.50 -2.01
C ALA A 197 -10.91 -11.66 -1.15
N PHE A 198 -11.72 -12.71 -0.96
CA PHE A 198 -11.29 -13.89 -0.20
C PHE A 198 -10.09 -14.60 -0.85
N LEU A 199 -10.16 -14.86 -2.15
CA LEU A 199 -9.09 -15.56 -2.88
C LEU A 199 -7.81 -14.71 -2.94
N ALA A 200 -7.94 -13.39 -3.04
CA ALA A 200 -6.81 -12.47 -3.00
C ALA A 200 -6.08 -12.52 -1.65
N ILE A 201 -6.82 -12.45 -0.53
CA ILE A 201 -6.23 -12.55 0.82
C ILE A 201 -5.67 -13.95 1.08
N GLU A 202 -6.40 -15.01 0.71
CA GLU A 202 -5.92 -16.38 0.83
C GLU A 202 -4.57 -16.54 0.11
N LYS A 203 -4.48 -16.03 -1.12
CA LYS A 203 -3.26 -16.08 -1.91
C LYS A 203 -2.12 -15.33 -1.24
N PHE A 204 -2.36 -14.12 -0.74
CA PHE A 204 -1.34 -13.37 0.00
C PHE A 204 -0.85 -14.13 1.23
N CYS A 205 -1.77 -14.76 1.98
CA CYS A 205 -1.44 -15.61 3.12
C CYS A 205 -0.59 -16.83 2.73
N LYS A 206 -0.83 -17.44 1.56
CA LYS A 206 -0.02 -18.55 1.04
C LYS A 206 1.36 -18.08 0.56
N GLU A 207 1.42 -16.91 -0.06
CA GLU A 207 2.63 -16.33 -0.65
C GLU A 207 3.62 -15.74 0.37
N ASN A 208 3.15 -15.21 1.51
CA ASN A 208 3.99 -14.71 2.60
C ASN A 208 3.45 -15.14 3.97
N ALA A 209 3.40 -16.46 4.21
CA ALA A 209 2.75 -17.04 5.39
C ALA A 209 3.23 -16.50 6.73
N TRP A 210 4.55 -16.35 6.94
CA TRP A 210 5.07 -15.81 8.20
C TRP A 210 4.63 -14.35 8.41
N PHE A 211 4.79 -13.51 7.39
CA PHE A 211 4.47 -12.09 7.47
C PHE A 211 2.97 -11.85 7.72
N THR A 212 2.12 -12.51 6.94
CA THR A 212 0.66 -12.40 7.07
C THR A 212 0.14 -12.99 8.38
N LYS A 213 0.70 -14.13 8.84
CA LYS A 213 0.37 -14.70 10.14
C LYS A 213 0.77 -13.77 11.28
N ALA A 214 1.96 -13.16 11.22
CA ALA A 214 2.40 -12.20 12.22
C ALA A 214 1.50 -10.95 12.24
N LEU A 215 1.21 -10.38 11.07
CA LEU A 215 0.29 -9.23 10.95
C LEU A 215 -1.13 -9.54 11.43
N SER A 216 -1.60 -10.78 11.28
CA SER A 216 -2.92 -11.19 11.77
C SER A 216 -3.06 -11.12 13.30
N GLY A 217 -1.94 -11.05 14.04
CA GLY A 217 -1.91 -10.87 15.49
C GLY A 217 -1.93 -9.41 15.95
N VAL A 218 -1.83 -8.44 15.03
CA VAL A 218 -1.87 -7.01 15.37
C VAL A 218 -3.29 -6.63 15.78
N SER A 219 -3.42 -6.02 16.97
CA SER A 219 -4.70 -5.50 17.46
C SER A 219 -5.03 -4.21 16.72
N ALA A 220 -5.94 -4.32 15.76
CA ALA A 220 -6.42 -3.25 14.92
C ALA A 220 -7.90 -3.51 14.59
N ALA A 221 -8.72 -2.45 14.54
CA ALA A 221 -10.14 -2.57 14.19
C ALA A 221 -10.33 -3.10 12.75
N TYR A 222 -9.43 -2.69 11.85
CA TYR A 222 -9.31 -3.20 10.49
C TYR A 222 -8.11 -4.15 10.39
N ASN A 223 -8.38 -5.45 10.29
CA ASN A 223 -7.38 -6.49 10.03
C ASN A 223 -8.01 -7.69 9.28
N PRO A 224 -8.16 -7.61 7.94
CA PRO A 224 -8.68 -8.70 7.13
C PRO A 224 -7.87 -9.99 7.22
N LEU A 225 -6.57 -9.92 7.53
CA LEU A 225 -5.73 -11.09 7.75
C LEU A 225 -6.16 -11.82 9.05
N ALA A 226 -6.42 -11.08 10.12
CA ALA A 226 -6.96 -11.65 11.36
C ALA A 226 -8.32 -12.33 11.12
N ALA A 227 -9.22 -11.70 10.37
CA ALA A 227 -10.51 -12.29 9.99
C ALA A 227 -10.35 -13.59 9.19
N TYR A 228 -9.47 -13.59 8.18
CA TYR A 228 -9.15 -14.79 7.38
C TYR A 228 -8.60 -15.94 8.24
N TYR A 229 -7.62 -15.69 9.11
CA TYR A 229 -7.04 -16.74 9.95
C TYR A 229 -7.96 -17.20 11.09
N LYS A 230 -8.88 -16.35 11.55
CA LYS A 230 -9.83 -16.68 12.62
C LYS A 230 -10.98 -17.53 12.11
N ASP A 231 -11.60 -17.13 11.00
CA ASP A 231 -12.76 -17.81 10.42
C ASP A 231 -12.79 -17.64 8.89
N PRO A 232 -12.06 -18.48 8.15
CA PRO A 232 -12.00 -18.38 6.69
C PRO A 232 -13.36 -18.67 6.03
N LYS A 233 -14.23 -19.47 6.67
CA LYS A 233 -15.58 -19.75 6.14
C LYS A 233 -16.44 -18.50 6.20
N ARG A 234 -16.39 -17.75 7.30
CA ARG A 234 -17.09 -16.46 7.41
C ARG A 234 -16.52 -15.41 6.46
N ALA A 235 -15.20 -15.32 6.30
CA ALA A 235 -14.58 -14.43 5.32
C ALA A 235 -15.08 -14.74 3.89
N LEU A 236 -15.11 -16.02 3.51
CA LEU A 236 -15.67 -16.48 2.23
C LEU A 236 -17.17 -16.18 2.10
N ALA A 237 -17.94 -16.31 3.18
CA ALA A 237 -19.36 -15.96 3.17
C ALA A 237 -19.57 -14.45 2.91
N TYR A 238 -18.73 -13.58 3.48
CA TYR A 238 -18.78 -12.14 3.19
C TYR A 238 -18.45 -11.82 1.74
N SER A 239 -17.47 -12.50 1.14
CA SER A 239 -17.17 -12.31 -0.30
C SER A 239 -18.25 -12.85 -1.22
N ARG A 240 -19.17 -13.70 -0.71
CA ARG A 240 -20.31 -14.21 -1.48
C ARG A 240 -21.61 -13.45 -1.24
N LYS A 241 -21.61 -12.37 -0.46
CA LYS A 241 -22.79 -11.53 -0.26
C LYS A 241 -23.20 -10.86 -1.58
N THR A 242 -24.50 -10.60 -1.74
CA THR A 242 -25.05 -9.88 -2.90
C THR A 242 -24.33 -8.56 -3.14
N SER A 243 -24.04 -7.80 -2.08
CA SER A 243 -23.30 -6.53 -2.17
C SER A 243 -21.90 -6.66 -2.78
N ALA A 244 -21.22 -7.80 -2.59
CA ALA A 244 -19.90 -8.05 -3.18
C ALA A 244 -20.02 -8.35 -4.69
N LEU A 245 -21.06 -9.09 -5.07
CA LEU A 245 -21.37 -9.40 -6.47
C LEU A 245 -21.81 -8.14 -7.23
N GLU A 246 -22.66 -7.30 -6.61
CA GLU A 246 -23.07 -6.00 -7.14
C GLU A 246 -21.85 -5.09 -7.37
N ARG A 247 -20.94 -4.97 -6.40
CA ARG A 247 -19.71 -4.19 -6.59
C ARG A 247 -18.84 -4.75 -7.71
N ASP A 248 -18.83 -6.07 -7.90
CA ASP A 248 -18.10 -6.69 -9.01
C ASP A 248 -18.71 -6.40 -10.37
N THR A 249 -20.04 -6.30 -10.48
CA THR A 249 -20.74 -5.92 -11.71
C THR A 249 -20.63 -4.42 -12.01
N HIS A 250 -20.70 -3.57 -10.98
CA HIS A 250 -20.74 -2.11 -11.14
C HIS A 250 -19.34 -1.46 -11.20
N GLY A 251 -18.32 -2.08 -10.60
CA GLY A 251 -17.04 -1.42 -10.29
C GLY A 251 -16.09 -1.11 -11.46
N TYR A 252 -16.31 -1.66 -12.65
CA TYR A 252 -15.49 -1.36 -13.84
C TYR A 252 -16.28 -0.65 -14.94
N GLU A 253 -17.48 -1.14 -15.24
CA GLU A 253 -18.22 -0.69 -16.40
C GLU A 253 -18.86 0.67 -16.14
N GLU A 254 -19.47 0.90 -14.97
CA GLU A 254 -20.22 2.12 -14.73
C GLU A 254 -19.31 3.36 -14.68
N GLU A 255 -18.14 3.30 -14.04
CA GLU A 255 -17.18 4.42 -14.03
C GLU A 255 -16.53 4.67 -15.38
N VAL A 256 -16.20 3.61 -16.14
CA VAL A 256 -15.62 3.75 -17.48
C VAL A 256 -16.65 4.29 -18.46
N PHE A 257 -17.88 3.77 -18.45
CA PHE A 257 -18.97 4.28 -19.28
C PHE A 257 -19.33 5.72 -18.91
N LYS A 258 -19.38 6.05 -17.61
CA LYS A 258 -19.63 7.42 -17.15
C LYS A 258 -18.52 8.38 -17.61
N LYS A 259 -17.25 8.00 -17.50
CA LYS A 259 -16.12 8.81 -18.01
C LYS A 259 -16.14 8.96 -19.52
N LEU A 260 -16.40 7.89 -20.27
CA LEU A 260 -16.54 7.96 -21.74
C LEU A 260 -17.72 8.85 -22.15
N GLN A 261 -18.83 8.81 -21.39
CA GLN A 261 -20.00 9.65 -21.62
C GLN A 261 -19.72 11.12 -21.29
N GLU A 262 -19.01 11.40 -20.19
CA GLU A 262 -18.54 12.73 -19.81
C GLU A 262 -17.55 13.31 -20.82
N GLU A 263 -16.59 12.51 -21.32
CA GLU A 263 -15.65 12.91 -22.38
C GLU A 263 -16.34 13.18 -23.71
N ARG A 264 -17.30 12.32 -24.10
CA ARG A 264 -18.10 12.51 -25.32
C ARG A 264 -18.97 13.76 -25.24
N ASN A 265 -19.45 14.11 -24.05
CA ASN A 265 -20.27 15.29 -23.81
C ASN A 265 -19.43 16.56 -23.54
N ARG A 266 -18.10 16.44 -23.46
CA ARG A 266 -17.21 17.58 -23.21
C ARG A 266 -17.16 18.46 -24.46
N PRO A 267 -17.51 19.75 -24.39
CA PRO A 267 -17.42 20.63 -25.54
C PRO A 267 -15.97 20.70 -26.01
N LYS A 268 -15.75 20.51 -27.31
CA LYS A 268 -14.42 20.62 -27.91
C LYS A 268 -13.93 22.06 -27.77
N PRO A 269 -12.65 22.26 -27.42
CA PRO A 269 -12.08 23.61 -27.38
C PRO A 269 -12.16 24.26 -28.77
N PRO A 270 -12.33 25.59 -28.84
CA PRO A 270 -12.43 26.33 -30.09
C PRO A 270 -11.16 26.23 -30.94
#